data_AF-A0A7K0N5E1-F1
#
_entry.id   AF-A0A7K0N5E1-F1
#
_cell.length_a   1.000
_cell.length_b   1.000
_cell.length_c   1.000
_cell.angle_alpha   90.00
_cell.angle_beta   90.00
_cell.angle_gamma   90.00
#
_symmetry.space_group_name_H-M   'P 1'
#
loop_
_entity.id
_entity.type
_entity.pdbx_description
1 polymer ?
#
loop_
_entity_poly.entity_id
_entity_poly.type
_entity_poly.pdbx_seq_one_letter_code
_entity_poly.pdbx_strand_id
1 'polypeptide(L)'
;MPPNAALQITTVLGIGSITSGDDLAAIITATEITWPDGTAGFADGDVVVVTSKIISKAEGRIIAAHSRDAAIDAETVRVVATKSTPQAITKIVQTKHGLVMAAAGVDASNVDAGHVVLLPIDPDASARELLTQLQEATGKQLAVIITDTMGRPWRLGVTDVAIGAAGLIVLDDHTGRIDGFGRTLEMTVIAIADEIAAAADLVKGKIDGSPVAIVRGMGHYVVAEFESGASAIVRPLSDDLFPLGTAEAVQHGRATAGMHRRTVRSFADTPVDDDVIERAIASAITAPAPHHSTPWRFLVLRDQPIRKLLLNAMRDRWVLDLQNTDGVVGDSINRRVARGEILHSAPVIILPFIDLASGSHQYADKARTAAERDMFMVAGGAAVQNLMITLAAEEVGSAWISSTMFCADVVNSVLQLP
;
A
#
# COMPACT_ATOMS: atom_id res chain seq x y z
N MET A 1 26.71 -14.64 18.99
CA MET A 1 27.10 -15.89 19.68
C MET A 1 28.48 -15.74 20.30
N PRO A 2 28.72 -16.20 21.54
CA PRO A 2 30.08 -16.34 22.05
C PRO A 2 30.86 -17.35 21.19
N PRO A 3 32.19 -17.24 21.09
CA PRO A 3 33.01 -17.93 20.08
C PRO A 3 32.99 -19.47 20.08
N ASN A 4 32.22 -20.13 20.95
CA ASN A 4 32.06 -21.59 21.03
C ASN A 4 30.57 -22.04 21.19
N ALA A 5 29.58 -21.19 20.91
CA ALA A 5 28.18 -21.62 21.05
C ALA A 5 27.77 -22.56 19.90
N ALA A 6 27.23 -23.73 20.24
CA ALA A 6 26.59 -24.64 19.30
C ALA A 6 25.07 -24.39 19.30
N LEU A 7 24.47 -24.39 18.11
CA LEU A 7 23.03 -24.40 17.93
C LEU A 7 22.58 -25.86 17.76
N GLN A 8 21.64 -26.30 18.60
CA GLN A 8 21.01 -27.61 18.48
C GLN A 8 19.50 -27.44 18.36
N ILE A 9 18.86 -28.27 17.55
CA ILE A 9 17.41 -28.27 17.39
C ILE A 9 16.93 -29.72 17.38
N THR A 10 15.94 -30.04 18.21
CA THR A 10 15.30 -31.35 18.25
C THR A 10 13.78 -31.21 18.22
N THR A 11 13.09 -32.21 17.68
CA THR A 11 11.63 -32.30 17.74
C THR A 11 11.17 -32.93 19.05
N VAL A 12 9.96 -32.58 19.46
CA VAL A 12 9.28 -33.23 20.58
C VAL A 12 8.38 -34.33 20.02
N LEU A 13 8.76 -35.58 20.20
CA LEU A 13 8.02 -36.73 19.65
C LEU A 13 6.86 -37.13 20.56
N GLY A 14 5.82 -37.75 19.99
CA GLY A 14 4.73 -38.33 20.78
C GLY A 14 3.62 -37.37 21.23
N ILE A 15 3.58 -36.14 20.72
CA ILE A 15 2.53 -35.14 21.05
C ILE A 15 1.11 -35.63 20.71
N GLY A 16 0.95 -36.49 19.69
CA GLY A 16 -0.35 -37.02 19.29
C GLY A 16 -1.29 -35.98 18.65
N SER A 17 -2.57 -36.31 18.58
CA SER A 17 -3.61 -35.42 18.05
C SER A 17 -4.15 -34.49 19.13
N ILE A 18 -4.13 -33.19 18.86
CA ILE A 18 -4.65 -32.15 19.76
C ILE A 18 -6.13 -31.85 19.47
N THR A 19 -6.90 -31.67 20.53
CA THR A 19 -8.31 -31.31 20.55
C THR A 19 -8.57 -30.06 21.41
N SER A 20 -9.80 -29.54 21.37
CA SER A 20 -10.17 -28.32 22.10
C SER A 20 -10.08 -28.52 23.61
N GLY A 21 -9.36 -27.62 24.29
CA GLY A 21 -9.15 -27.63 25.74
C GLY A 21 -7.96 -28.48 26.20
N ASP A 22 -7.20 -29.10 25.30
CA ASP A 22 -6.00 -29.85 25.68
C ASP A 22 -4.93 -28.92 26.29
N ASP A 23 -4.32 -29.37 27.39
CA ASP A 23 -3.21 -28.69 28.05
C ASP A 23 -1.90 -28.98 27.32
N LEU A 24 -1.51 -28.05 26.42
CA LEU A 24 -0.30 -28.18 25.62
C LEU A 24 0.97 -28.21 26.47
N ALA A 25 1.04 -27.48 27.58
CA ALA A 25 2.22 -27.46 28.43
C ALA A 25 2.41 -28.81 29.12
N ALA A 26 1.34 -29.40 29.65
CA ALA A 26 1.36 -30.73 30.24
C ALA A 26 1.74 -31.80 29.21
N ILE A 27 1.19 -31.73 28.00
CA ILE A 27 1.52 -32.67 26.92
C ILE A 27 2.99 -32.54 26.53
N ILE A 28 3.49 -31.33 26.31
CA ILE A 28 4.89 -31.08 25.93
C ILE A 28 5.85 -31.57 27.03
N THR A 29 5.58 -31.26 28.29
CA THR A 29 6.47 -31.63 29.41
C THR A 29 6.43 -33.11 29.78
N ALA A 30 5.37 -33.83 29.42
CA ALA A 30 5.28 -35.28 29.62
C ALA A 30 6.14 -36.09 28.63
N THR A 31 6.63 -35.46 27.55
CA THR A 31 7.46 -36.14 26.54
C THR A 31 8.94 -36.15 26.92
N GLU A 32 9.63 -37.24 26.57
CA GLU A 32 11.08 -37.33 26.74
C GLU A 32 11.81 -36.59 25.62
N ILE A 33 12.65 -35.62 26.00
CA ILE A 33 13.50 -34.86 25.07
C ILE A 33 14.93 -35.38 25.20
N THR A 34 15.51 -35.86 24.11
CA THR A 34 16.91 -36.28 24.04
C THR A 34 17.65 -35.43 23.02
N TRP A 35 18.79 -34.88 23.42
CA TRP A 35 19.61 -34.01 22.57
C TRP A 35 20.74 -34.78 21.87
N PRO A 36 21.24 -34.29 20.72
CA PRO A 36 22.35 -34.93 20.01
C PRO A 36 23.65 -35.07 20.82
N ASP A 37 23.84 -34.24 21.86
CA ASP A 37 25.00 -34.32 22.77
C ASP A 37 24.80 -35.30 23.95
N GLY A 38 23.67 -36.01 23.98
CA GLY A 38 23.34 -36.96 25.03
C GLY A 38 22.71 -36.35 26.28
N THR A 39 22.51 -35.02 26.32
CA THR A 39 21.71 -34.40 27.38
C THR A 39 20.22 -34.66 27.19
N ALA A 40 19.42 -34.54 28.26
CA ALA A 40 17.99 -34.79 28.23
C ALA A 40 17.20 -33.65 28.91
N GLY A 41 15.97 -33.46 28.46
CA GLY A 41 15.04 -32.48 28.99
C GLY A 41 15.37 -31.02 28.62
N PHE A 42 14.62 -30.12 29.27
CA PHE A 42 14.75 -28.67 29.13
C PHE A 42 15.95 -28.11 29.92
N ALA A 43 16.56 -27.07 29.37
CA ALA A 43 17.59 -26.26 30.02
C ALA A 43 17.22 -24.77 29.96
N ASP A 44 17.83 -23.98 30.83
CA ASP A 44 17.67 -22.53 30.80
C ASP A 44 18.18 -21.96 29.46
N GLY A 45 17.41 -21.06 28.87
CA GLY A 45 17.68 -20.47 27.56
C GLY A 45 17.19 -21.30 26.37
N ASP A 46 16.52 -22.42 26.58
CA ASP A 46 15.85 -23.16 25.51
C ASP A 46 14.63 -22.39 24.98
N VAL A 47 14.42 -22.43 23.67
CA VAL A 47 13.27 -21.83 22.98
C VAL A 47 12.35 -22.94 22.46
N VAL A 48 11.12 -22.98 22.96
CA VAL A 48 10.08 -23.92 22.54
C VAL A 48 9.32 -23.33 21.35
N VAL A 49 9.42 -23.98 20.20
CA VAL A 49 8.83 -23.53 18.94
C VAL A 49 7.65 -24.42 18.58
N VAL A 50 6.45 -23.84 18.50
CA VAL A 50 5.17 -24.54 18.37
C VAL A 50 4.43 -24.08 17.13
N THR A 51 3.88 -24.98 16.33
CA THR A 51 3.01 -24.57 15.21
C THR A 51 1.68 -23.97 15.69
N SER A 52 1.24 -22.92 15.01
CA SER A 52 -0.06 -22.27 15.12
C SER A 52 -1.21 -23.28 15.19
N LYS A 53 -1.13 -24.37 14.41
CA LYS A 53 -2.21 -25.34 14.25
C LYS A 53 -2.59 -26.01 15.56
N ILE A 54 -1.62 -26.41 16.39
CA ILE A 54 -1.97 -27.08 17.67
C ILE A 54 -2.47 -26.09 18.71
N ILE A 55 -1.95 -24.85 18.70
CA ILE A 55 -2.46 -23.76 19.52
C ILE A 55 -3.92 -23.49 19.17
N SER A 56 -4.21 -23.29 17.88
CA SER A 56 -5.56 -23.11 17.36
C SER A 56 -6.51 -24.23 17.74
N LYS A 57 -6.06 -25.50 17.67
CA LYS A 57 -6.89 -26.64 18.07
C LYS A 57 -7.21 -26.62 19.57
N ALA A 58 -6.20 -26.42 20.42
CA ALA A 58 -6.38 -26.32 21.87
C ALA A 58 -7.32 -25.16 22.25
N GLU A 59 -7.22 -24.02 21.55
CA GLU A 59 -8.06 -22.84 21.76
C GLU A 59 -9.46 -22.92 21.12
N GLY A 60 -9.84 -24.06 20.51
CA GLY A 60 -11.16 -24.22 19.90
C GLY A 60 -11.36 -23.38 18.64
N ARG A 61 -10.29 -23.07 17.90
CA ARG A 61 -10.32 -22.31 16.64
C ARG A 61 -10.65 -23.17 15.40
N ILE A 62 -11.13 -24.39 15.61
CA ILE A 62 -11.79 -25.18 14.56
C ILE A 62 -13.23 -24.67 14.45
N ILE A 63 -13.58 -24.09 13.31
CA ILE A 63 -14.94 -23.57 13.07
C ILE A 63 -15.60 -24.29 11.91
N ALA A 64 -16.92 -24.43 11.97
CA ALA A 64 -17.72 -24.80 10.80
C ALA A 64 -17.74 -23.62 9.83
N ALA A 65 -17.45 -23.89 8.55
CA ALA A 65 -17.43 -22.86 7.52
C ALA A 65 -18.19 -23.35 6.27
N HIS A 66 -19.09 -22.51 5.75
CA HIS A 66 -19.81 -22.79 4.51
C HIS A 66 -18.85 -22.99 3.33
N SER A 67 -17.78 -22.21 3.29
CA SER A 67 -16.67 -22.39 2.37
C SER A 67 -15.39 -21.87 3.01
N ARG A 68 -14.24 -22.35 2.52
CA ARG A 68 -12.93 -21.84 2.92
C ARG A 68 -12.79 -20.35 2.60
N ASP A 69 -13.30 -19.91 1.45
CA ASP A 69 -13.23 -18.50 1.04
C ASP A 69 -14.04 -17.58 1.97
N ALA A 70 -15.19 -18.03 2.48
CA ALA A 70 -15.96 -17.25 3.44
C ALA A 70 -15.20 -17.07 4.78
N ALA A 71 -14.47 -18.10 5.22
CA ALA A 71 -13.62 -18.00 6.39
C ALA A 71 -12.41 -17.06 6.15
N ILE A 72 -11.80 -17.12 4.97
CA ILE A 72 -10.73 -16.19 4.57
C ILE A 72 -11.24 -14.75 4.60
N ASP A 73 -12.41 -14.49 4.01
CA ASP A 73 -12.98 -13.15 3.95
C ASP A 73 -13.35 -12.63 5.36
N ALA A 74 -13.81 -13.49 6.27
CA ALA A 74 -14.10 -13.11 7.65
C ALA A 74 -12.85 -12.77 8.49
N GLU A 75 -11.69 -13.29 8.12
CA GLU A 75 -10.40 -12.98 8.75
C GLU A 75 -9.59 -11.91 8.00
N THR A 76 -10.10 -11.42 6.87
CA THR A 76 -9.43 -10.41 6.03
C THR A 76 -9.78 -8.99 6.47
N VAL A 77 -8.75 -8.18 6.77
CA VAL A 77 -8.88 -6.72 6.96
C VAL A 77 -8.84 -6.00 5.61
N ARG A 78 -7.90 -6.40 4.75
CA ARG A 78 -7.80 -5.88 3.38
C ARG A 78 -7.17 -6.91 2.45
N VAL A 79 -7.54 -6.84 1.18
CA VAL A 79 -6.90 -7.61 0.11
C VAL A 79 -5.65 -6.86 -0.34
N VAL A 80 -4.52 -7.56 -0.36
CA VAL A 80 -3.24 -7.03 -0.89
C VAL A 80 -3.12 -7.39 -2.36
N ALA A 81 -3.27 -8.66 -2.69
CA ALA A 81 -3.14 -9.15 -4.06
C ALA A 81 -4.07 -10.32 -4.33
N THR A 82 -4.57 -10.42 -5.56
CA THR A 82 -5.42 -11.51 -6.04
C THR A 82 -4.76 -12.18 -7.24
N LYS A 83 -4.59 -13.50 -7.15
CA LYS A 83 -4.18 -14.34 -8.26
C LYS A 83 -5.29 -15.29 -8.62
N SER A 84 -5.92 -15.07 -9.78
CA SER A 84 -6.92 -15.95 -10.34
C SER A 84 -6.30 -16.86 -11.39
N THR A 85 -6.48 -18.15 -11.25
CA THR A 85 -6.24 -19.15 -12.30
C THR A 85 -7.58 -19.77 -12.71
N PRO A 86 -7.67 -20.49 -13.85
CA PRO A 86 -8.88 -21.23 -14.20
C PRO A 86 -9.33 -22.25 -13.14
N GLN A 87 -8.42 -22.67 -12.24
CA GLN A 87 -8.67 -23.70 -11.23
C GLN A 87 -8.98 -23.12 -9.84
N ALA A 88 -8.41 -21.96 -9.49
CA ALA A 88 -8.56 -21.40 -8.15
C ALA A 88 -8.27 -19.89 -8.11
N ILE A 89 -8.85 -19.23 -7.11
CA ILE A 89 -8.50 -17.86 -6.73
C ILE A 89 -7.68 -17.93 -5.44
N THR A 90 -6.50 -17.31 -5.44
CA THR A 90 -5.68 -17.14 -4.24
C THR A 90 -5.62 -15.66 -3.91
N LYS A 91 -5.94 -15.30 -2.66
CA LYS A 91 -5.79 -13.95 -2.15
C LYS A 91 -4.61 -13.90 -1.17
N ILE A 92 -3.76 -12.89 -1.35
CA ILE A 92 -2.85 -12.40 -0.31
C ILE A 92 -3.60 -11.29 0.42
N VAL A 93 -3.73 -11.41 1.73
CA VAL A 93 -4.56 -10.53 2.56
C VAL A 93 -3.81 -10.12 3.81
N GLN A 94 -4.18 -8.98 4.37
CA GLN A 94 -3.82 -8.63 5.74
C GLN A 94 -4.85 -9.24 6.70
N THR A 95 -4.41 -10.00 7.69
CA THR A 95 -5.26 -10.55 8.74
C THR A 95 -5.53 -9.52 9.85
N LYS A 96 -6.41 -9.86 10.80
CA LYS A 96 -6.66 -9.05 12.01
C LYS A 96 -5.41 -8.90 12.90
N HIS A 97 -4.48 -9.85 12.81
CA HIS A 97 -3.16 -9.80 13.47
C HIS A 97 -2.19 -8.82 12.80
N GLY A 98 -2.49 -8.37 11.58
CA GLY A 98 -1.60 -7.58 10.74
C GLY A 98 -0.70 -8.39 9.80
N LEU A 99 -0.73 -9.72 9.87
CA LEU A 99 0.05 -10.60 8.99
C LEU A 99 -0.41 -10.44 7.53
N VAL A 100 0.53 -10.31 6.59
CA VAL A 100 0.25 -10.27 5.15
C VAL A 100 0.62 -11.60 4.52
N MET A 101 -0.38 -12.43 4.26
CA MET A 101 -0.16 -13.83 3.85
C MET A 101 -1.28 -14.37 2.97
N ALA A 102 -1.04 -15.55 2.37
CA ALA A 102 -2.04 -16.25 1.58
C ALA A 102 -3.18 -16.76 2.46
N ALA A 103 -4.42 -16.58 2.00
CA ALA A 103 -5.61 -17.17 2.60
C ALA A 103 -5.80 -16.91 4.11
N ALA A 104 -5.28 -15.79 4.63
CA ALA A 104 -5.40 -15.39 6.04
C ALA A 104 -4.92 -16.45 7.07
N GLY A 105 -4.06 -17.40 6.68
CA GLY A 105 -3.68 -18.52 7.54
C GLY A 105 -4.80 -19.55 7.77
N VAL A 106 -5.90 -19.47 7.00
CA VAL A 106 -7.01 -20.41 7.07
C VAL A 106 -6.61 -21.73 6.42
N ASP A 107 -6.60 -22.78 7.23
CA ASP A 107 -6.24 -24.13 6.84
C ASP A 107 -7.45 -25.06 6.87
N ALA A 108 -7.61 -25.86 5.81
CA ALA A 108 -8.64 -26.90 5.70
C ALA A 108 -8.04 -28.32 5.73
N SER A 109 -6.72 -28.44 5.92
CA SER A 109 -6.03 -29.72 6.04
C SER A 109 -6.18 -30.31 7.44
N ASN A 110 -6.27 -31.63 7.52
CA ASN A 110 -6.32 -32.40 8.78
C ASN A 110 -7.44 -31.96 9.75
N VAL A 111 -8.60 -31.60 9.18
CA VAL A 111 -9.88 -31.36 9.86
C VAL A 111 -11.02 -32.01 9.10
N ASP A 112 -12.14 -32.24 9.79
CA ASP A 112 -13.33 -32.83 9.20
C ASP A 112 -13.91 -31.97 8.07
N ALA A 113 -14.56 -32.61 7.10
CA ALA A 113 -15.22 -31.92 6.00
C ALA A 113 -16.22 -30.87 6.53
N GLY A 114 -16.18 -29.66 5.95
CA GLY A 114 -17.00 -28.52 6.39
C GLY A 114 -16.41 -27.70 7.53
N HIS A 115 -15.22 -28.04 8.03
CA HIS A 115 -14.50 -27.27 9.04
C HIS A 115 -13.21 -26.69 8.49
N VAL A 116 -12.75 -25.61 9.14
CA VAL A 116 -11.43 -24.99 8.91
C VAL A 116 -10.79 -24.65 10.25
N VAL A 117 -9.47 -24.58 10.28
CA VAL A 117 -8.68 -24.05 11.40
C VAL A 117 -8.35 -22.60 11.10
N LEU A 118 -8.71 -21.71 12.02
CA LEU A 118 -8.28 -20.32 12.00
C LEU A 118 -7.01 -20.16 12.86
N LEU A 119 -6.26 -19.09 12.64
CA LEU A 119 -5.16 -18.72 13.54
C LEU A 119 -5.67 -18.45 14.98
N PRO A 120 -4.79 -18.59 16.00
CA PRO A 120 -5.08 -18.16 17.37
C PRO A 120 -5.53 -16.70 17.38
N ILE A 121 -6.41 -16.29 18.31
CA ILE A 121 -6.93 -14.91 18.30
C ILE A 121 -5.82 -13.91 18.62
N ASP A 122 -5.01 -14.20 19.63
CA ASP A 122 -3.83 -13.43 20.03
C ASP A 122 -2.67 -14.41 20.27
N PRO A 123 -1.90 -14.76 19.22
CA PRO A 123 -0.80 -15.70 19.36
C PRO A 123 0.29 -15.22 20.33
N ASP A 124 0.46 -13.91 20.55
CA ASP A 124 1.39 -13.41 21.56
C ASP A 124 0.87 -13.69 22.98
N ALA A 125 -0.44 -13.62 23.21
CA ALA A 125 -1.05 -14.07 24.46
C ALA A 125 -0.93 -15.57 24.66
N SER A 126 -1.21 -16.36 23.62
CA SER A 126 -1.05 -17.82 23.65
C SER A 126 0.40 -18.22 23.98
N ALA A 127 1.39 -17.53 23.40
CA ALA A 127 2.80 -17.78 23.70
C ALA A 127 3.15 -17.45 25.16
N ARG A 128 2.60 -16.35 25.71
CA ARG A 128 2.80 -15.95 27.12
C ARG A 128 2.19 -16.95 28.11
N GLU A 129 0.99 -17.42 27.83
CA GLU A 129 0.31 -18.42 28.65
C GLU A 129 1.07 -19.75 28.64
N LEU A 130 1.40 -20.25 27.45
CA LEU A 130 2.19 -21.48 27.30
C LEU A 130 3.56 -21.35 27.96
N LEU A 131 4.23 -20.21 27.82
CA LEU A 131 5.51 -19.96 28.48
C LEU A 131 5.37 -20.07 30.00
N THR A 132 4.37 -19.42 30.59
CA THR A 132 4.14 -19.43 32.04
C THR A 132 3.98 -20.87 32.55
N GLN A 133 3.12 -21.65 31.89
CA GLN A 133 2.87 -23.05 32.27
C GLN A 133 4.11 -23.94 32.10
N LEU A 134 4.87 -23.76 31.02
CA LEU A 134 6.12 -24.51 30.80
C LEU A 134 7.19 -24.16 31.84
N GLN A 135 7.33 -22.90 32.20
CA GLN A 135 8.27 -22.46 33.24
C GLN A 135 7.86 -23.00 34.62
N GLU A 136 6.57 -23.00 34.96
CA GLU A 136 6.04 -23.58 36.20
C GLU A 136 6.29 -25.10 36.28
N ALA A 137 6.05 -25.82 35.18
CA ALA A 137 6.20 -27.27 35.13
C ALA A 137 7.67 -27.74 35.11
N THR A 138 8.57 -26.96 34.51
CA THR A 138 9.98 -27.35 34.31
C THR A 138 10.95 -26.68 35.30
N GLY A 139 10.56 -25.55 35.89
CA GLY A 139 11.44 -24.69 36.69
C GLY A 139 12.57 -24.05 35.88
N LYS A 140 12.46 -23.98 34.55
CA LYS A 140 13.49 -23.44 33.64
C LYS A 140 13.12 -22.06 33.10
N GLN A 141 14.12 -21.23 32.83
CA GLN A 141 13.95 -19.99 32.09
C GLN A 141 13.88 -20.28 30.59
N LEU A 142 12.66 -20.40 30.06
CA LEU A 142 12.40 -20.71 28.66
C LEU A 142 11.92 -19.49 27.86
N ALA A 143 11.82 -19.66 26.55
CA ALA A 143 11.05 -18.80 25.66
C ALA A 143 10.10 -19.65 24.79
N VAL A 144 9.05 -19.03 24.25
CA VAL A 144 8.09 -19.67 23.34
C VAL A 144 7.96 -18.86 22.06
N ILE A 145 7.97 -19.55 20.91
CA ILE A 145 7.62 -18.99 19.61
C ILE A 145 6.50 -19.83 19.01
N ILE A 146 5.40 -19.19 18.62
CA ILE A 146 4.35 -19.80 17.83
C ILE A 146 4.58 -19.46 16.37
N THR A 147 4.62 -20.47 15.50
CA THR A 147 4.96 -20.32 14.09
C THR A 147 3.82 -20.67 13.15
N ASP A 148 3.79 -20.00 12.01
CA ASP A 148 2.94 -20.43 10.90
C ASP A 148 3.70 -20.42 9.58
N THR A 149 3.26 -21.25 8.63
CA THR A 149 3.92 -21.40 7.34
C THR A 149 3.44 -20.33 6.37
N MET A 150 4.36 -19.53 5.83
CA MET A 150 4.04 -18.53 4.81
C MET A 150 5.02 -18.49 3.64
N GLY A 151 4.51 -18.05 2.49
CA GLY A 151 5.34 -17.63 1.36
C GLY A 151 5.92 -16.24 1.61
N ARG A 152 6.82 -15.79 0.73
CA ARG A 152 7.41 -14.45 0.82
C ARG A 152 7.67 -13.85 -0.57
N PRO A 153 7.60 -12.52 -0.72
CA PRO A 153 7.87 -11.87 -2.00
C PRO A 153 9.23 -12.27 -2.59
N TRP A 154 9.28 -12.35 -3.92
CA TRP A 154 10.51 -12.56 -4.71
C TRP A 154 11.24 -13.89 -4.52
N ARG A 155 10.72 -14.81 -3.70
CA ARG A 155 11.30 -16.15 -3.50
C ARG A 155 10.23 -17.23 -3.64
N LEU A 156 10.59 -18.33 -4.27
CA LEU A 156 9.76 -19.54 -4.32
C LEU A 156 9.90 -20.35 -3.03
N GLY A 157 8.86 -21.10 -2.70
CA GLY A 157 8.79 -21.91 -1.49
C GLY A 157 8.20 -21.17 -0.29
N VAL A 158 7.95 -21.92 0.77
CA VAL A 158 7.44 -21.43 2.05
C VAL A 158 8.49 -21.63 3.14
N THR A 159 8.36 -20.89 4.24
CA THR A 159 9.11 -21.09 5.48
C THR A 159 8.18 -20.81 6.64
N ASP A 160 8.46 -21.37 7.80
CA ASP A 160 7.82 -20.87 9.01
C ASP A 160 8.40 -19.51 9.41
N VAL A 161 7.52 -18.69 9.97
CA VAL A 161 7.85 -17.41 10.63
C VAL A 161 7.17 -17.36 11.99
N ALA A 162 7.59 -16.45 12.86
CA ALA A 162 6.92 -16.21 14.13
C ALA A 162 5.61 -15.44 13.92
N ILE A 163 4.52 -15.95 14.48
CA ILE A 163 3.23 -15.24 14.56
C ILE A 163 2.84 -14.90 16.01
N GLY A 164 3.48 -15.55 16.99
CA GLY A 164 3.37 -15.28 18.41
C GLY A 164 4.70 -15.53 19.11
N ALA A 165 5.05 -14.75 20.14
CA ALA A 165 6.31 -14.94 20.86
C ALA A 165 6.26 -14.44 22.32
N ALA A 166 7.00 -15.09 23.20
CA ALA A 166 7.16 -14.71 24.61
C ALA A 166 8.52 -15.14 25.18
N GLY A 167 9.07 -14.36 26.11
CA GLY A 167 10.32 -14.72 26.81
C GLY A 167 11.61 -14.52 26.02
N LEU A 168 11.56 -13.82 24.87
CA LEU A 168 12.75 -13.53 24.07
C LEU A 168 12.71 -12.17 23.38
N ILE A 169 13.90 -11.68 23.03
CA ILE A 169 14.09 -10.57 22.11
C ILE A 169 13.71 -11.04 20.69
N VAL A 170 12.65 -10.46 20.12
CA VAL A 170 12.12 -10.84 18.80
C VAL A 170 12.83 -10.14 17.64
N LEU A 171 13.30 -8.91 17.86
CA LEU A 171 14.07 -8.09 16.93
C LEU A 171 15.37 -7.66 17.63
N ASP A 172 16.54 -8.00 17.06
CA ASP A 172 17.82 -7.47 17.51
C ASP A 172 18.19 -6.27 16.63
N ASP A 173 17.92 -5.07 17.16
CA ASP A 173 18.21 -3.81 16.47
C ASP A 173 19.67 -3.38 16.68
N HIS A 174 20.45 -3.43 15.60
CA HIS A 174 21.83 -2.96 15.53
C HIS A 174 21.94 -1.53 15.01
N THR A 175 20.84 -0.84 14.75
CA THR A 175 20.84 0.55 14.29
C THR A 175 21.60 1.44 15.26
N GLY A 176 22.52 2.26 14.73
CA GLY A 176 23.40 3.11 15.52
C GLY A 176 24.63 2.41 16.11
N ARG A 177 24.74 1.07 16.05
CA ARG A 177 25.95 0.36 16.50
C ARG A 177 27.10 0.56 15.51
N ILE A 178 28.34 0.46 16.01
CA ILE A 178 29.56 0.65 15.22
C ILE A 178 30.13 -0.71 14.82
N ASP A 179 30.44 -0.89 13.53
CA ASP A 179 31.04 -2.12 13.00
C ASP A 179 32.57 -2.20 13.26
N GLY A 180 33.18 -3.33 12.86
CA GLY A 180 34.63 -3.57 13.02
C GLY A 180 35.53 -2.60 12.23
N PHE A 181 34.97 -1.75 11.37
CA PHE A 181 35.67 -0.73 10.60
C PHE A 181 35.33 0.69 11.06
N GLY A 182 34.59 0.86 12.16
CA GLY A 182 34.22 2.16 12.70
C GLY A 182 33.02 2.82 12.03
N ARG A 183 32.23 2.10 11.22
CA ARG A 183 31.05 2.62 10.53
C ARG A 183 29.78 2.36 11.34
N THR A 184 28.87 3.32 11.33
CA THR A 184 27.55 3.18 11.96
C THR A 184 26.65 2.31 11.09
N LEU A 185 25.97 1.34 11.70
CA LEU A 185 24.92 0.56 11.05
C LEU A 185 23.63 1.39 10.99
N GLU A 186 23.10 1.62 9.79
CA GLU A 186 21.97 2.56 9.59
C GLU A 186 20.59 1.92 9.76
N MET A 187 20.39 0.68 9.31
CA MET A 187 19.08 -0.01 9.33
C MET A 187 19.27 -1.53 9.41
N THR A 188 19.94 -2.00 10.46
CA THR A 188 20.21 -3.44 10.64
C THR A 188 19.40 -3.97 11.82
N VAL A 189 18.19 -4.42 11.52
CA VAL A 189 17.32 -5.11 12.50
C VAL A 189 17.21 -6.57 12.10
N ILE A 190 17.62 -7.47 12.98
CA ILE A 190 17.56 -8.92 12.73
C ILE A 190 16.28 -9.46 13.34
N ALA A 191 15.45 -10.11 12.55
CA ALA A 191 14.25 -10.80 13.02
C ALA A 191 14.61 -12.16 13.63
N ILE A 192 15.17 -12.14 14.84
CA ILE A 192 15.67 -13.34 15.54
C ILE A 192 14.58 -14.40 15.69
N ALA A 193 13.35 -14.00 16.01
CA ALA A 193 12.25 -14.96 16.14
C ALA A 193 11.93 -15.67 14.82
N ASP A 194 12.02 -14.99 13.68
CA ASP A 194 11.82 -15.59 12.35
C ASP A 194 12.97 -16.51 11.95
N GLU A 195 14.22 -16.17 12.30
CA GLU A 195 15.37 -17.06 12.07
C GLU A 195 15.23 -18.36 12.86
N ILE A 196 14.83 -18.26 14.14
CA ILE A 196 14.58 -19.43 15.00
C ILE A 196 13.39 -20.24 14.47
N ALA A 197 12.30 -19.59 14.06
CA ALA A 197 11.13 -20.25 13.48
C ALA A 197 11.49 -21.03 12.21
N ALA A 198 12.23 -20.41 11.29
CA ALA A 198 12.68 -21.03 10.06
C ALA A 198 13.64 -22.20 10.31
N ALA A 199 14.56 -22.08 11.28
CA ALA A 199 15.47 -23.16 11.64
C ALA A 199 14.74 -24.35 12.28
N ALA A 200 13.75 -24.09 13.14
CA ALA A 200 12.91 -25.13 13.74
C ALA A 200 12.08 -25.89 12.70
N ASP A 201 11.64 -25.21 11.63
CA ASP A 201 10.88 -25.83 10.53
C ASP A 201 11.64 -26.99 9.87
N LEU A 202 12.97 -26.88 9.79
CA LEU A 202 13.84 -27.89 9.16
C LEU A 202 13.74 -29.26 9.84
N VAL A 203 13.49 -29.29 11.16
CA VAL A 203 13.37 -30.54 11.92
C VAL A 203 11.92 -30.93 12.15
N LYS A 204 10.99 -29.96 12.26
CA LYS A 204 9.57 -30.24 12.47
C LYS A 204 9.01 -31.04 11.30
N GLY A 205 9.32 -30.68 10.05
CA GLY A 205 8.75 -31.32 8.86
C GLY A 205 7.27 -30.98 8.64
N LYS A 206 6.75 -31.21 7.41
CA LYS A 206 5.41 -30.72 6.99
C LYS A 206 4.28 -31.76 7.00
N ILE A 207 4.58 -33.05 6.92
CA ILE A 207 3.57 -34.12 6.72
C ILE A 207 3.51 -35.02 7.96
N ASP A 208 4.57 -35.80 8.20
CA ASP A 208 4.70 -36.72 9.35
C ASP A 208 5.54 -36.09 10.49
N GLY A 209 5.47 -34.77 10.56
CA GLY A 209 6.32 -33.94 11.40
C GLY A 209 5.87 -33.84 12.85
N SER A 210 6.75 -33.31 13.71
CA SER A 210 6.33 -32.88 15.05
C SER A 210 5.83 -31.44 15.03
N PRO A 211 4.70 -31.12 15.69
CA PRO A 211 4.22 -29.76 15.81
C PRO A 211 5.07 -28.89 16.75
N VAL A 212 6.03 -29.49 17.48
CA VAL A 212 6.87 -28.80 18.47
C VAL A 212 8.34 -29.16 18.25
N ALA A 213 9.19 -28.14 18.26
CA ALA A 213 10.65 -28.29 18.31
C ALA A 213 11.22 -27.44 19.45
N ILE A 214 12.39 -27.82 19.93
CA ILE A 214 13.13 -27.08 20.96
C ILE A 214 14.47 -26.69 20.37
N VAL A 215 14.81 -25.41 20.53
CA VAL A 215 16.04 -24.80 20.03
C VAL A 215 16.92 -24.43 21.23
N ARG A 216 18.14 -24.97 21.25
CA ARG A 216 19.15 -24.72 22.29
C ARG A 216 20.36 -24.00 21.71
N GLY A 217 20.93 -23.09 22.49
CA GLY A 217 22.08 -22.26 22.09
C GLY A 217 21.73 -20.80 21.82
N MET A 218 20.45 -20.42 21.95
CA MET A 218 19.93 -19.06 21.75
C MET A 218 19.62 -18.32 23.05
N GLY A 219 20.02 -18.84 24.21
CA GLY A 219 19.70 -18.29 25.53
C GLY A 219 20.13 -16.83 25.79
N HIS A 220 21.03 -16.28 24.97
CA HIS A 220 21.42 -14.87 25.05
C HIS A 220 20.34 -13.90 24.53
N TYR A 221 19.33 -14.41 23.82
CA TYR A 221 18.13 -13.65 23.45
C TYR A 221 16.94 -13.94 24.37
N VAL A 222 17.04 -14.95 25.23
CA VAL A 222 15.99 -15.29 26.20
C VAL A 222 16.08 -14.32 27.38
N VAL A 223 14.96 -13.67 27.70
CA VAL A 223 14.88 -12.59 28.67
C VAL A 223 13.70 -12.79 29.61
N ALA A 224 13.85 -12.40 30.88
CA ALA A 224 12.76 -12.48 31.86
C ALA A 224 11.72 -11.37 31.63
N GLU A 225 12.18 -10.17 31.30
CA GLU A 225 11.33 -9.02 30.96
C GLU A 225 11.35 -8.83 29.44
N PHE A 226 10.18 -8.86 28.83
CA PHE A 226 9.99 -8.65 27.39
C PHE A 226 8.78 -7.76 27.18
N GLU A 227 8.93 -6.73 26.35
CA GLU A 227 7.88 -5.73 26.14
C GLU A 227 6.96 -6.06 24.97
N SER A 228 7.46 -6.84 23.99
CA SER A 228 6.74 -7.13 22.75
C SER A 228 6.88 -8.58 22.32
N GLY A 229 5.81 -9.14 21.76
CA GLY A 229 5.84 -10.44 21.08
C GLY A 229 6.09 -10.30 19.57
N ALA A 230 5.71 -11.32 18.80
CA ALA A 230 5.90 -11.38 17.35
C ALA A 230 5.15 -10.28 16.60
N SER A 231 4.12 -9.68 17.20
CA SER A 231 3.43 -8.49 16.66
C SER A 231 4.37 -7.32 16.36
N ALA A 232 5.49 -7.18 17.09
CA ALA A 232 6.49 -6.14 16.81
C ALA A 232 7.27 -6.36 15.50
N ILE A 233 7.29 -7.59 14.96
CA ILE A 233 7.92 -7.91 13.68
C ILE A 233 7.03 -7.45 12.51
N VAL A 234 5.72 -7.36 12.72
CA VAL A 234 4.76 -6.96 11.70
C VAL A 234 4.96 -5.49 11.34
N ARG A 235 5.33 -5.25 10.07
CA ARG A 235 5.51 -3.90 9.55
C ARG A 235 4.18 -3.12 9.57
N PRO A 236 4.11 -1.94 10.19
CA PRO A 236 2.94 -1.07 10.11
C PRO A 236 2.63 -0.65 8.67
N LEU A 237 1.34 -0.46 8.35
CA LEU A 237 0.92 -0.06 7.01
C LEU A 237 1.49 1.31 6.58
N SER A 238 1.79 2.20 7.53
CA SER A 238 2.44 3.49 7.25
C SER A 238 3.85 3.35 6.67
N ASP A 239 4.50 2.22 6.94
CA ASP A 239 5.90 1.96 6.58
C ASP A 239 6.01 0.91 5.46
N ASP A 240 4.88 0.35 5.05
CA ASP A 240 4.76 -0.66 3.98
C ASP A 240 4.81 0.02 2.61
N LEU A 241 5.90 -0.23 1.89
CA LEU A 241 6.11 0.24 0.51
C LEU A 241 5.36 -0.63 -0.52
N PHE A 242 4.79 -1.75 -0.10
CA PHE A 242 4.09 -2.71 -0.97
C PHE A 242 2.65 -2.98 -0.50
N PRO A 243 1.84 -1.93 -0.23
CA PRO A 243 0.52 -2.11 0.35
C PRO A 243 -0.46 -2.78 -0.62
N LEU A 244 -0.18 -2.81 -1.92
CA LEU A 244 -1.02 -3.48 -2.92
C LEU A 244 -0.15 -4.28 -3.88
N GLY A 245 -0.72 -5.38 -4.40
CA GLY A 245 -0.21 -6.07 -5.57
C GLY A 245 -0.26 -5.15 -6.80
N THR A 246 0.60 -5.43 -7.79
CA THR A 246 0.74 -4.58 -8.99
C THR A 246 -0.59 -4.39 -9.71
N ALA A 247 -1.40 -5.45 -9.86
CA ALA A 247 -2.68 -5.36 -10.56
C ALA A 247 -3.67 -4.49 -9.79
N GLU A 248 -3.74 -4.65 -8.47
CA GLU A 248 -4.59 -3.88 -7.56
C GLU A 248 -4.17 -2.42 -7.52
N ALA A 249 -2.87 -2.13 -7.46
CA ALA A 249 -2.34 -0.76 -7.49
C ALA A 249 -2.68 -0.05 -8.81
N VAL A 250 -2.48 -0.72 -9.96
CA VAL A 250 -2.86 -0.18 -11.27
C VAL A 250 -4.36 0.07 -11.35
N GLN A 251 -5.18 -0.86 -10.87
CA GLN A 251 -6.63 -0.70 -10.87
C GLN A 251 -7.07 0.44 -9.94
N HIS A 252 -6.46 0.58 -8.77
CA HIS A 252 -6.72 1.69 -7.86
C HIS A 252 -6.38 3.03 -8.49
N GLY A 253 -5.22 3.16 -9.15
CA GLY A 253 -4.84 4.36 -9.90
C GLY A 253 -5.85 4.70 -10.99
N ARG A 254 -6.28 3.71 -11.80
CA ARG A 254 -7.30 3.90 -12.83
C ARG A 254 -8.65 4.37 -12.27
N ALA A 255 -9.09 3.77 -11.17
CA ALA A 255 -10.38 4.07 -10.57
C ALA A 255 -10.43 5.45 -9.88
N THR A 256 -9.27 5.94 -9.41
CA THR A 256 -9.19 7.18 -8.61
C THR A 256 -8.64 8.39 -9.37
N ALA A 257 -8.10 8.22 -10.59
CA ALA A 257 -7.48 9.29 -11.38
C ALA A 257 -8.28 10.59 -11.43
N GLY A 258 -9.59 10.52 -11.71
CA GLY A 258 -10.46 11.70 -11.78
C GLY A 258 -10.66 12.43 -10.44
N MET A 259 -10.51 11.74 -9.31
CA MET A 259 -10.71 12.29 -7.96
C MET A 259 -9.50 13.11 -7.48
N HIS A 260 -8.31 12.86 -8.04
CA HIS A 260 -7.09 13.59 -7.71
C HIS A 260 -7.09 15.00 -8.31
N ARG A 261 -7.83 15.23 -9.40
CA ARG A 261 -7.94 16.55 -10.03
C ARG A 261 -8.71 17.52 -9.14
N ARG A 262 -8.04 18.61 -8.75
CA ARG A 262 -8.63 19.74 -8.02
C ARG A 262 -8.48 21.04 -8.80
N THR A 263 -9.34 22.01 -8.51
CA THR A 263 -9.18 23.38 -9.02
C THR A 263 -8.30 24.16 -8.03
N VAL A 264 -7.00 24.16 -8.30
CA VAL A 264 -5.98 24.74 -7.42
C VAL A 264 -5.97 26.27 -7.54
N ARG A 265 -5.93 26.99 -6.40
CA ARG A 265 -6.02 28.46 -6.38
C ARG A 265 -4.72 29.18 -5.99
N SER A 266 -3.71 28.43 -5.59
CA SER A 266 -2.38 28.93 -5.25
C SER A 266 -1.35 27.89 -5.69
N PHE A 267 -0.25 28.34 -6.28
CA PHE A 267 0.81 27.49 -6.83
C PHE A 267 2.13 27.85 -6.15
N ALA A 268 3.02 26.86 -6.02
CA ALA A 268 4.42 27.12 -5.68
C ALA A 268 5.17 27.64 -6.90
N ASP A 269 6.32 28.29 -6.68
CA ASP A 269 7.20 28.78 -7.75
C ASP A 269 8.02 27.67 -8.44
N THR A 270 7.79 26.40 -8.08
CA THR A 270 8.45 25.24 -8.67
C THR A 270 8.14 25.18 -10.18
N PRO A 271 9.15 25.16 -11.06
CA PRO A 271 8.93 25.01 -12.49
C PRO A 271 8.25 23.67 -12.81
N VAL A 272 7.29 23.70 -13.75
CA VAL A 272 6.69 22.49 -14.32
C VAL A 272 7.52 22.04 -15.52
N ASP A 273 7.94 20.78 -15.54
CA ASP A 273 8.70 20.18 -16.64
C ASP A 273 7.92 20.18 -17.97
N ASP A 274 8.60 20.42 -19.09
CA ASP A 274 7.99 20.37 -20.42
C ASP A 274 7.46 18.97 -20.75
N ASP A 275 8.17 17.92 -20.31
CA ASP A 275 7.77 16.53 -20.50
C ASP A 275 6.39 16.22 -19.89
N VAL A 276 6.08 16.83 -18.73
CA VAL A 276 4.78 16.69 -18.07
C VAL A 276 3.68 17.39 -18.88
N ILE A 277 3.98 18.57 -19.41
CA ILE A 277 3.03 19.34 -20.24
C ILE A 277 2.75 18.61 -21.55
N GLU A 278 3.78 18.05 -22.20
CA GLU A 278 3.64 17.29 -23.43
C GLU A 278 2.78 16.04 -23.22
N ARG A 279 3.03 15.26 -22.16
CA ARG A 279 2.17 14.11 -21.81
C ARG A 279 0.73 14.52 -21.53
N ALA A 280 0.53 15.63 -20.82
CA ALA A 280 -0.80 16.14 -20.53
C ALA A 280 -1.54 16.57 -21.81
N ILE A 281 -0.87 17.27 -22.73
CA ILE A 281 -1.44 17.65 -24.03
C ILE A 281 -1.71 16.42 -24.90
N ALA A 282 -0.80 15.43 -24.93
CA ALA A 282 -0.99 14.18 -25.65
C ALA A 282 -2.24 13.43 -25.15
N SER A 283 -2.50 13.42 -23.84
CA SER A 283 -3.73 12.88 -23.25
C SER A 283 -4.96 13.73 -23.56
N ALA A 284 -4.80 15.06 -23.57
CA ALA A 284 -5.88 16.00 -23.90
C ALA A 284 -6.47 15.73 -25.30
N ILE A 285 -5.62 15.50 -26.30
CA ILE A 285 -6.03 15.24 -27.69
C ILE A 285 -6.60 13.83 -27.94
N THR A 286 -6.69 12.99 -26.90
CA THR A 286 -7.45 11.72 -26.96
C THR A 286 -8.93 11.89 -26.68
N ALA A 287 -9.37 13.11 -26.35
CA ALA A 287 -10.77 13.44 -26.14
C ALA A 287 -11.63 13.08 -27.37
N PRO A 288 -12.95 12.85 -27.20
CA PRO A 288 -13.83 12.62 -28.34
C PRO A 288 -13.97 13.90 -29.18
N ALA A 289 -13.84 13.78 -30.49
CA ALA A 289 -14.09 14.85 -31.46
C ALA A 289 -15.23 14.49 -32.42
N PRO A 290 -16.00 15.49 -32.88
CA PRO A 290 -16.96 15.31 -33.96
C PRO A 290 -16.26 14.98 -35.29
N HIS A 291 -16.99 14.31 -36.19
CA HIS A 291 -16.62 14.17 -37.61
C HIS A 291 -15.22 13.59 -37.89
N HIS A 292 -14.66 12.79 -36.97
CA HIS A 292 -13.28 12.31 -37.06
C HIS A 292 -12.24 13.45 -37.22
N SER A 293 -12.53 14.63 -36.68
CA SER A 293 -11.66 15.81 -36.71
C SER A 293 -10.63 15.80 -35.57
N THR A 294 -9.66 16.72 -35.64
CA THR A 294 -8.66 16.97 -34.58
C THR A 294 -8.64 18.46 -34.21
N PRO A 295 -9.69 18.97 -33.54
CA PRO A 295 -9.91 20.41 -33.42
C PRO A 295 -9.11 21.10 -32.32
N TRP A 296 -8.47 20.33 -31.43
CA TRP A 296 -7.77 20.91 -30.29
C TRP A 296 -6.44 21.53 -30.69
N ARG A 297 -6.18 22.73 -30.20
CA ARG A 297 -4.86 23.37 -30.22
C ARG A 297 -4.54 23.82 -28.80
N PHE A 298 -3.27 23.72 -28.41
CA PHE A 298 -2.80 24.16 -27.10
C PHE A 298 -1.60 25.07 -27.28
N LEU A 299 -1.62 26.24 -26.66
CA LEU A 299 -0.50 27.17 -26.63
C LEU A 299 0.03 27.28 -25.20
N VAL A 300 1.31 26.99 -24.99
CA VAL A 300 1.96 27.02 -23.68
C VAL A 300 2.70 28.36 -23.52
N LEU A 301 2.36 29.11 -22.48
CA LEU A 301 2.95 30.40 -22.13
C LEU A 301 3.61 30.31 -20.75
N ARG A 302 4.90 30.61 -20.68
CA ARG A 302 5.73 30.68 -19.46
C ARG A 302 6.04 32.16 -19.16
N ASP A 303 7.25 32.53 -18.76
CA ASP A 303 7.61 33.92 -18.45
C ASP A 303 8.01 34.75 -19.69
N GLN A 304 7.51 34.41 -20.88
CA GLN A 304 7.78 35.22 -22.07
C GLN A 304 7.02 36.57 -21.98
N PRO A 305 7.58 37.68 -22.52
CA PRO A 305 6.93 39.00 -22.49
C PRO A 305 5.51 39.01 -23.06
N ILE A 306 5.22 38.14 -24.03
CA ILE A 306 3.90 38.01 -24.66
C ILE A 306 2.81 37.62 -23.65
N ARG A 307 3.13 36.82 -22.63
CA ARG A 307 2.18 36.48 -21.56
C ARG A 307 1.76 37.71 -20.77
N LYS A 308 2.71 38.55 -20.38
CA LYS A 308 2.44 39.78 -19.62
C LYS A 308 1.61 40.75 -20.45
N LEU A 309 1.95 40.89 -21.75
CA LEU A 309 1.17 41.71 -22.68
C LEU A 309 -0.28 41.21 -22.80
N LEU A 310 -0.47 39.90 -22.99
CA LEU A 310 -1.80 39.29 -23.09
C LEU A 310 -2.63 39.53 -21.83
N LEU A 311 -2.09 39.20 -20.66
CA LEU A 311 -2.84 39.33 -19.40
C LEU A 311 -3.20 40.79 -19.09
N ASN A 312 -2.30 41.74 -19.38
CA ASN A 312 -2.58 43.17 -19.23
C ASN A 312 -3.69 43.63 -20.20
N ALA A 313 -3.62 43.24 -21.47
CA ALA A 313 -4.65 43.60 -22.45
C ALA A 313 -6.03 43.01 -22.09
N MET A 314 -6.08 41.77 -21.60
CA MET A 314 -7.31 41.13 -21.10
C MET A 314 -7.85 41.86 -19.87
N ARG A 315 -6.97 42.26 -18.94
CA ARG A 315 -7.33 43.06 -17.77
C ARG A 315 -7.93 44.40 -18.17
N ASP A 316 -7.29 45.11 -19.10
CA ASP A 316 -7.75 46.41 -19.57
C ASP A 316 -9.13 46.31 -20.23
N ARG A 317 -9.35 45.27 -21.06
CA ARG A 317 -10.67 44.99 -21.62
C ARG A 317 -11.71 44.74 -20.53
N TRP A 318 -11.39 43.92 -19.53
CA TRP A 318 -12.32 43.62 -18.45
C TRP A 318 -12.67 44.87 -17.61
N VAL A 319 -11.70 45.75 -17.37
CA VAL A 319 -11.94 47.04 -16.70
C VAL A 319 -12.88 47.91 -17.53
N LEU A 320 -12.65 48.02 -18.84
CA LEU A 320 -13.50 48.79 -19.74
C LEU A 320 -14.93 48.25 -19.79
N ASP A 321 -15.11 46.93 -19.88
CA ASP A 321 -16.45 46.32 -19.88
C ASP A 321 -17.18 46.61 -18.56
N LEU A 322 -16.50 46.46 -17.41
CA LEU A 322 -17.07 46.75 -16.09
C LEU A 322 -17.48 48.23 -15.94
N GLN A 323 -16.67 49.16 -16.46
CA GLN A 323 -16.92 50.60 -16.36
C GLN A 323 -18.02 51.05 -17.32
N ASN A 324 -17.87 50.71 -18.60
CA ASN A 324 -18.64 51.31 -19.68
C ASN A 324 -19.95 50.55 -19.94
N THR A 325 -19.96 49.24 -19.74
CA THR A 325 -21.13 48.39 -19.99
C THR A 325 -21.92 48.17 -18.70
N ASP A 326 -21.24 47.83 -17.62
CA ASP A 326 -21.90 47.45 -16.36
C ASP A 326 -22.07 48.60 -15.36
N GLY A 327 -21.44 49.77 -15.61
CA GLY A 327 -21.52 50.94 -14.73
C GLY A 327 -20.86 50.73 -13.35
N VAL A 328 -19.95 49.77 -13.23
CA VAL A 328 -19.24 49.48 -11.97
C VAL A 328 -18.16 50.53 -11.73
N VAL A 329 -18.06 51.04 -10.51
CA VAL A 329 -17.12 52.12 -10.14
C VAL A 329 -16.25 51.77 -8.94
N GLY A 330 -15.10 52.46 -8.85
CA GLY A 330 -14.20 52.43 -7.70
C GLY A 330 -13.65 51.05 -7.34
N ASP A 331 -13.49 50.79 -6.05
CA ASP A 331 -12.83 49.58 -5.50
C ASP A 331 -13.51 48.25 -5.86
N SER A 332 -14.74 48.28 -6.38
CA SER A 332 -15.43 47.09 -6.88
C SER A 332 -14.73 46.51 -8.12
N ILE A 333 -14.18 47.36 -8.99
CA ILE A 333 -13.42 46.92 -10.17
C ILE A 333 -12.17 46.17 -9.74
N ASN A 334 -11.38 46.76 -8.83
CA ASN A 334 -10.14 46.17 -8.33
C ASN A 334 -10.37 44.79 -7.71
N ARG A 335 -11.44 44.63 -6.92
CA ARG A 335 -11.80 43.33 -6.33
C ARG A 335 -12.18 42.27 -7.35
N ARG A 336 -12.84 42.64 -8.46
CA ARG A 336 -13.20 41.70 -9.52
C ARG A 336 -11.98 41.28 -10.33
N VAL A 337 -11.18 42.25 -10.74
CA VAL A 337 -9.95 42.03 -11.53
C VAL A 337 -8.91 41.24 -10.75
N ALA A 338 -8.83 41.41 -9.42
CA ALA A 338 -7.95 40.63 -8.55
C ALA A 338 -8.15 39.11 -8.65
N ARG A 339 -9.32 38.64 -9.12
CA ARG A 339 -9.56 37.20 -9.36
C ARG A 339 -8.72 36.63 -10.51
N GLY A 340 -8.23 37.50 -11.40
CA GLY A 340 -7.34 37.14 -12.51
C GLY A 340 -5.87 36.99 -12.11
N GLU A 341 -5.48 37.41 -10.91
CA GLU A 341 -4.08 37.38 -10.44
C GLU A 341 -3.49 35.96 -10.43
N ILE A 342 -4.33 34.93 -10.29
CA ILE A 342 -3.91 33.52 -10.42
C ILE A 342 -3.21 33.23 -11.74
N LEU A 343 -3.61 33.89 -12.83
CA LEU A 343 -2.97 33.75 -14.14
C LEU A 343 -1.62 34.46 -14.19
N HIS A 344 -1.38 35.47 -13.35
CA HIS A 344 -0.06 36.11 -13.24
C HIS A 344 0.89 35.26 -12.39
N SER A 345 0.41 34.68 -11.29
CA SER A 345 1.24 33.90 -10.37
C SER A 345 1.46 32.44 -10.79
N ALA A 346 0.71 31.89 -11.75
CA ALA A 346 0.88 30.51 -12.19
C ALA A 346 2.28 30.28 -12.84
N PRO A 347 2.98 29.16 -12.57
CA PRO A 347 4.25 28.85 -13.24
C PRO A 347 4.14 28.74 -14.77
N VAL A 348 2.99 28.26 -15.26
CA VAL A 348 2.70 28.09 -16.68
C VAL A 348 1.21 28.34 -16.96
N ILE A 349 0.91 28.92 -18.11
CA ILE A 349 -0.45 29.03 -18.66
C ILE A 349 -0.52 28.14 -19.91
N ILE A 350 -1.53 27.29 -19.98
CA ILE A 350 -1.85 26.54 -21.19
C ILE A 350 -3.18 27.08 -21.70
N LEU A 351 -3.17 27.67 -22.90
CA LEU A 351 -4.36 28.19 -23.57
C LEU A 351 -4.93 27.12 -24.52
N PRO A 352 -6.09 26.53 -24.21
CA PRO A 352 -6.79 25.64 -25.11
C PRO A 352 -7.60 26.42 -26.15
N PHE A 353 -7.51 26.00 -27.41
CA PHE A 353 -8.31 26.52 -28.51
C PHE A 353 -9.02 25.37 -29.23
N ILE A 354 -10.14 25.73 -29.86
CA ILE A 354 -10.87 24.87 -30.79
C ILE A 354 -10.83 25.50 -32.17
N ASP A 355 -10.16 24.82 -33.09
CA ASP A 355 -10.06 25.17 -34.50
C ASP A 355 -11.28 24.60 -35.24
N LEU A 356 -12.32 25.41 -35.41
CA LEU A 356 -13.52 25.00 -36.14
C LEU A 356 -13.22 24.70 -37.62
N ALA A 357 -12.25 25.38 -38.22
CA ALA A 357 -11.89 25.17 -39.63
C ALA A 357 -11.30 23.77 -39.88
N SER A 358 -10.83 23.09 -38.83
CA SER A 358 -10.27 21.74 -38.92
C SER A 358 -11.29 20.62 -39.19
N GLY A 359 -12.60 20.92 -39.21
CA GLY A 359 -13.60 19.90 -39.51
C GLY A 359 -15.08 20.29 -39.37
N SER A 360 -15.41 21.56 -39.06
CA SER A 360 -16.80 21.99 -38.94
C SER A 360 -17.49 22.04 -40.30
N HIS A 361 -18.72 21.55 -40.38
CA HIS A 361 -19.56 21.71 -41.56
C HIS A 361 -20.10 23.14 -41.68
N GLN A 362 -20.19 23.62 -42.91
CA GLN A 362 -20.86 24.88 -43.21
C GLN A 362 -22.34 24.64 -43.47
N TYR A 363 -23.20 25.34 -42.73
CA TYR A 363 -24.64 25.29 -42.89
C TYR A 363 -25.18 26.66 -43.32
N ALA A 364 -26.18 26.65 -44.20
CA ALA A 364 -26.82 27.88 -44.67
C ALA A 364 -27.64 28.60 -43.58
N ASP A 365 -28.10 27.85 -42.57
CA ASP A 365 -28.88 28.40 -41.46
C ASP A 365 -28.05 28.58 -40.19
N LYS A 366 -28.45 29.60 -39.43
CA LYS A 366 -27.79 29.97 -38.17
C LYS A 366 -27.94 28.90 -37.09
N ALA A 367 -29.02 28.12 -37.11
CA ALA A 367 -29.31 27.14 -36.06
C ALA A 367 -28.30 25.99 -36.10
N ARG A 368 -28.10 25.37 -37.26
CA ARG A 368 -27.09 24.30 -37.42
C ARG A 368 -25.67 24.82 -37.29
N THR A 369 -25.39 26.03 -37.76
CA THR A 369 -24.07 26.67 -37.55
C THR A 369 -23.75 26.83 -36.06
N ALA A 370 -24.73 27.25 -35.25
CA ALA A 370 -24.54 27.35 -33.80
C ALA A 370 -24.39 25.97 -33.13
N ALA A 371 -25.20 24.99 -33.54
CA ALA A 371 -25.09 23.62 -33.04
C ALA A 371 -23.71 23.00 -33.35
N GLU A 372 -23.17 23.26 -34.54
CA GLU A 372 -21.82 22.83 -34.94
C GLU A 372 -20.76 23.42 -34.00
N ARG A 373 -20.80 24.73 -33.76
CA ARG A 373 -19.91 25.40 -32.80
C ARG A 373 -20.03 24.77 -31.41
N ASP A 374 -21.24 24.61 -30.90
CA ASP A 374 -21.48 24.10 -29.55
C ASP A 374 -20.97 22.67 -29.40
N MET A 375 -21.15 21.83 -30.41
CA MET A 375 -20.63 20.47 -30.47
C MET A 375 -19.09 20.44 -30.38
N PHE A 376 -18.40 21.31 -31.12
CA PHE A 376 -16.94 21.43 -31.06
C PHE A 376 -16.46 22.03 -29.71
N MET A 377 -17.23 22.95 -29.11
CA MET A 377 -16.94 23.47 -27.77
C MET A 377 -17.04 22.38 -26.68
N VAL A 378 -18.00 21.46 -26.78
CA VAL A 378 -18.08 20.30 -25.88
C VAL A 378 -16.84 19.41 -26.01
N ALA A 379 -16.36 19.17 -27.24
CA ALA A 379 -15.10 18.44 -27.46
C ALA A 379 -13.89 19.18 -26.86
N GLY A 380 -13.87 20.52 -26.90
CA GLY A 380 -12.86 21.32 -26.22
C GLY A 380 -12.89 21.18 -24.71
N GLY A 381 -14.08 21.22 -24.10
CA GLY A 381 -14.25 20.98 -22.68
C GLY A 381 -13.75 19.59 -22.25
N ALA A 382 -14.01 18.55 -23.06
CA ALA A 382 -13.52 17.20 -22.81
C ALA A 382 -11.98 17.13 -22.83
N ALA A 383 -11.33 17.78 -23.79
CA ALA A 383 -9.87 17.83 -23.86
C ALA A 383 -9.25 18.60 -22.69
N VAL A 384 -9.85 19.72 -22.27
CA VAL A 384 -9.42 20.45 -21.07
C VAL A 384 -9.52 19.57 -19.82
N GLN A 385 -10.59 18.78 -19.69
CA GLN A 385 -10.72 17.85 -18.56
C GLN A 385 -9.64 16.75 -18.59
N ASN A 386 -9.36 16.15 -19.74
CA ASN A 386 -8.29 15.16 -19.90
C ASN A 386 -6.91 15.74 -19.55
N LEU A 387 -6.63 16.96 -20.00
CA LEU A 387 -5.41 17.71 -19.66
C LEU A 387 -5.27 17.82 -18.13
N MET A 388 -6.32 18.30 -17.46
CA MET A 388 -6.28 18.54 -16.01
C MET A 388 -6.18 17.24 -15.19
N ILE A 389 -6.82 16.15 -15.62
CA ILE A 389 -6.69 14.83 -14.97
C ILE A 389 -5.25 14.32 -15.10
N THR A 390 -4.65 14.46 -16.28
CA THR A 390 -3.27 14.00 -16.52
C THR A 390 -2.26 14.81 -15.72
N LEU A 391 -2.42 16.14 -15.67
CA LEU A 391 -1.61 16.99 -14.78
C LEU A 391 -1.72 16.57 -13.32
N ALA A 392 -2.93 16.27 -12.84
CA ALA A 392 -3.12 15.82 -11.47
C ALA A 392 -2.48 14.45 -11.18
N ALA A 393 -2.46 13.55 -12.16
CA ALA A 393 -1.78 12.25 -12.06
C ALA A 393 -0.24 12.38 -12.03
N GLU A 394 0.29 13.48 -12.56
CA GLU A 394 1.71 13.87 -12.51
C GLU A 394 1.99 14.80 -11.31
N GLU A 395 1.09 14.84 -10.32
CA GLU A 395 1.16 15.69 -9.13
C GLU A 395 1.22 17.20 -9.41
N VAL A 396 0.79 17.63 -10.60
CA VAL A 396 0.71 19.04 -11.00
C VAL A 396 -0.72 19.56 -10.82
N GLY A 397 -0.87 20.48 -9.87
CA GLY A 397 -2.13 21.20 -9.67
C GLY A 397 -2.51 22.06 -10.88
N SER A 398 -3.80 22.17 -11.20
CA SER A 398 -4.29 22.99 -12.31
C SER A 398 -5.57 23.75 -11.98
N ALA A 399 -5.86 24.81 -12.73
CA ALA A 399 -7.14 25.52 -12.68
C ALA A 399 -7.55 26.04 -14.05
N TRP A 400 -8.76 25.68 -14.47
CA TRP A 400 -9.38 26.27 -15.64
C TRP A 400 -10.03 27.62 -15.29
N ILE A 401 -9.70 28.65 -16.07
CA ILE A 401 -10.21 30.00 -15.92
C ILE A 401 -10.76 30.45 -17.28
N SER A 402 -12.04 30.81 -17.33
CA SER A 402 -12.75 31.17 -18.57
C SER A 402 -12.44 32.56 -19.13
N SER A 403 -11.50 33.29 -18.54
CA SER A 403 -11.23 34.72 -18.82
C SER A 403 -11.04 35.05 -20.31
N THR A 404 -10.33 34.21 -21.07
CA THR A 404 -10.09 34.41 -22.51
C THR A 404 -11.36 34.34 -23.35
N MET A 405 -12.40 33.63 -22.89
CA MET A 405 -13.67 33.53 -23.62
C MET A 405 -14.44 34.83 -23.66
N PHE A 406 -14.18 35.76 -22.75
CA PHE A 406 -14.85 37.07 -22.68
C PHE A 406 -14.17 38.15 -23.54
N CYS A 407 -12.99 37.85 -24.11
CA CYS A 407 -12.18 38.81 -24.87
C CYS A 407 -11.38 38.11 -25.99
N ALA A 408 -12.02 37.17 -26.69
CA ALA A 408 -11.36 36.36 -27.71
C ALA A 408 -10.71 37.20 -28.84
N ASP A 409 -11.30 38.35 -29.18
CA ASP A 409 -10.74 39.34 -30.11
C ASP A 409 -9.38 39.88 -29.64
N VAL A 410 -9.26 40.18 -28.34
CA VAL A 410 -8.01 40.64 -27.72
C VAL A 410 -6.97 39.53 -27.74
N VAL A 411 -7.36 38.30 -27.39
CA VAL A 411 -6.48 37.13 -27.39
C VAL A 411 -5.91 36.89 -28.79
N ASN A 412 -6.77 36.87 -29.81
CA ASN A 412 -6.35 36.63 -31.20
C ASN A 412 -5.44 37.74 -31.71
N SER A 413 -5.77 39.01 -31.42
CA SER A 413 -4.97 40.16 -31.83
C SER A 413 -3.57 40.16 -31.20
N VAL A 414 -3.49 39.94 -29.88
CA VAL A 414 -2.20 39.95 -29.15
C VAL A 414 -1.34 38.77 -29.55
N LEU A 415 -1.93 37.57 -29.70
CA LEU A 415 -1.20 36.35 -30.05
C LEU A 415 -1.02 36.15 -31.55
N GLN A 416 -1.56 37.05 -32.38
CA GLN A 416 -1.52 36.97 -33.85
C GLN A 416 -2.11 35.65 -34.39
N LEU A 417 -3.23 35.22 -33.80
CA LEU A 417 -3.96 34.02 -34.22
C LEU A 417 -4.98 34.33 -35.31
N PRO A 418 -5.23 33.39 -36.25
CA PRO A 418 -6.13 33.57 -37.38
C PRO A 418 -7.62 33.73 -37.00
#